data_AF-A0A914LD18-F1
#
_entry.id   AF-A0A914LD18-F1
#
_cell.length_a   1.000
_cell.length_b   1.000
_cell.length_c   1.000
_cell.angle_alpha   90.00
_cell.angle_beta   90.00
_cell.angle_gamma   90.00
#
_symmetry.space_group_name_H-M   'P 1'
#
loop_
_entity.id
_entity.type
_entity.pdbx_description
1 polymer ?
#
loop_
_entity_poly.entity_id
_entity_poly.type
_entity_poly.pdbx_seq_one_letter_code
_entity_poly.pdbx_strand_id
1 'polypeptide(L)'
;MFGSEFVQKLEYKDQFIFDSEEENCCCSQEDFIKFLHFSIGCPLGIDCTLVDNAQTCASLLYLADKYLCTRLLNFLLERGLAARLITGQTLPVFLPLVLAIPTLAYGGGLKDICMLALLQYSDNSELLYTLRHISKCDSGKSKTKAIDSLLEMLHSFIISLDQCSDIA
;
A
#
# COMPACT_ATOMS: atom_id res chain seq x y z
N MET A 1 30.70 -4.91 36.38
CA MET A 1 31.69 -4.63 35.32
C MET A 1 31.41 -5.61 34.18
N PHE A 2 30.59 -5.22 33.21
CA PHE A 2 30.31 -6.05 32.04
C PHE A 2 31.42 -5.80 31.03
N GLY A 3 32.33 -6.76 30.93
CA GLY A 3 33.53 -6.70 30.10
C GLY A 3 33.21 -6.78 28.61
N SER A 4 33.92 -5.93 27.85
CA SER A 4 34.54 -6.11 26.53
C SER A 4 33.89 -6.91 25.39
N GLU A 5 32.94 -7.81 25.61
CA GLU A 5 32.28 -8.59 24.55
C GLU A 5 31.17 -7.81 23.83
N PHE A 6 30.69 -6.71 24.42
CA PHE A 6 29.69 -5.85 23.79
C PHE A 6 30.28 -4.89 22.75
N VAL A 7 31.58 -4.60 22.83
CA VAL A 7 32.24 -3.62 21.95
C VAL A 7 32.62 -4.25 20.60
N GLN A 8 32.93 -5.55 20.55
CA GLN A 8 33.20 -6.25 19.28
C GLN A 8 31.96 -6.49 18.42
N LYS A 9 30.75 -6.36 18.97
CA LYS A 9 29.51 -6.39 18.16
C LYS A 9 29.15 -5.04 17.53
N LEU A 10 29.84 -3.95 17.87
CA LEU A 10 29.62 -2.64 17.24
C LEU A 10 30.20 -2.54 15.82
N GLU A 11 31.01 -3.52 15.39
CA GLU A 11 31.52 -3.62 14.01
C GLU A 11 30.64 -4.46 13.08
N TYR A 12 29.61 -5.13 13.60
CA TYR A 12 28.59 -5.78 12.78
C TYR A 12 27.63 -4.71 12.23
N LYS A 13 28.05 -4.04 11.17
CA LYS A 13 27.10 -3.40 10.25
C LYS A 13 26.36 -4.52 9.53
N ASP A 14 25.21 -4.92 10.06
CA ASP A 14 24.26 -5.71 9.29
C ASP A 14 23.87 -4.87 8.06
N GLN A 15 24.36 -5.30 6.89
CA GLN A 15 24.02 -4.67 5.63
C GLN A 15 22.66 -5.21 5.21
N PHE A 16 21.65 -4.36 5.23
CA PHE A 16 20.38 -4.66 4.58
C PHE A 16 20.61 -4.69 3.07
N ILE A 17 20.55 -5.88 2.49
CA ILE A 17 20.58 -6.06 1.04
C ILE A 17 19.14 -5.87 0.56
N PHE A 18 18.91 -4.82 -0.21
CA PHE A 18 17.64 -4.63 -0.91
C PHE A 18 17.60 -5.61 -2.09
N ASP A 19 16.64 -6.54 -2.07
CA ASP A 19 16.39 -7.45 -3.17
C ASP A 19 15.09 -7.05 -3.89
N SER A 20 15.24 -6.53 -5.10
CA SER A 20 14.12 -6.09 -5.94
C SER A 20 13.18 -7.22 -6.35
N GLU A 21 13.64 -8.47 -6.37
CA GLU A 21 12.80 -9.62 -6.71
C GLU A 21 11.92 -10.06 -5.53
N GLU A 22 12.43 -9.98 -4.29
CA GLU A 22 11.67 -10.30 -3.08
C GLU A 22 10.74 -9.17 -2.61
N GLU A 23 11.06 -7.93 -2.96
CA GLU A 23 10.34 -6.73 -2.53
C GLU A 23 9.12 -6.41 -3.42
N ASN A 24 8.86 -7.23 -4.46
CA ASN A 24 7.94 -6.98 -5.57
C ASN A 24 8.27 -5.69 -6.35
N CYS A 25 7.98 -5.67 -7.65
CA CYS A 25 8.29 -4.58 -8.61
C CYS A 25 7.74 -3.17 -8.23
N CYS A 26 7.01 -3.03 -7.13
CA CYS A 26 6.41 -1.79 -6.67
C CYS A 26 7.31 -0.99 -5.72
N CYS A 27 8.39 -1.57 -5.19
CA CYS A 27 9.24 -0.96 -4.16
C CYS A 27 10.58 -0.54 -4.75
N SER A 28 10.98 0.72 -4.57
CA SER A 28 12.34 1.18 -4.87
C SER A 28 13.24 1.04 -3.65
N GLN A 29 14.56 0.99 -3.86
CA GLN A 29 15.53 1.00 -2.77
C GLN A 29 15.40 2.25 -1.88
N GLU A 30 15.05 3.40 -2.48
CA GLU A 30 14.81 4.64 -1.75
C GLU A 30 13.61 4.54 -0.82
N ASP A 31 12.50 3.94 -1.28
CA ASP A 31 11.31 3.72 -0.45
C ASP A 31 11.60 2.72 0.68
N PHE A 32 12.43 1.72 0.44
CA PHE A 32 12.88 0.78 1.47
C PHE A 32 13.74 1.48 2.54
N ILE A 33 14.65 2.35 2.13
CA ILE A 33 15.44 3.17 3.06
C ILE A 33 14.52 4.09 3.88
N LYS A 34 13.54 4.74 3.25
CA LYS A 34 12.52 5.55 3.96
C LYS A 34 11.76 4.71 5.00
N PHE A 35 11.38 3.48 4.66
CA PHE A 35 10.76 2.54 5.59
C PHE A 35 11.67 2.22 6.80
N LEU A 36 12.97 2.01 6.59
CA LEU A 36 13.93 1.80 7.67
C LEU A 36 14.03 3.02 8.59
N HIS A 37 14.10 4.23 8.02
CA HIS A 37 14.08 5.47 8.80
C HIS A 37 12.82 5.57 9.67
N PHE A 38 11.65 5.20 9.13
CA PHE A 38 10.42 5.14 9.90
C PHE A 38 10.45 4.10 11.02
N SER A 39 11.00 2.92 10.75
CA SER A 39 11.08 1.81 11.69
C SER A 39 11.98 2.14 12.88
N ILE A 40 13.09 2.86 12.63
CA ILE A 40 14.04 3.29 13.66
C ILE A 40 13.51 4.51 14.46
N GLY A 41 12.46 5.17 13.99
CA GLY A 41 11.80 6.27 14.73
C GLY A 41 12.18 7.67 14.28
N CYS A 42 12.62 7.85 13.04
CA CYS A 42 12.76 9.17 12.45
C CYS A 42 11.39 9.90 12.46
N PRO A 43 11.33 11.19 12.85
CA PRO A 43 10.09 11.95 12.83
C PRO A 43 9.47 12.00 11.43
N LEU A 44 8.14 11.92 11.38
CA LEU A 44 7.37 11.97 10.14
C LEU A 44 7.38 13.40 9.56
N GLY A 45 7.66 13.55 8.27
CA GLY A 45 7.63 14.84 7.57
C GLY A 45 8.97 15.59 7.53
N ILE A 46 10.08 14.91 7.81
CA ILE A 46 11.44 15.37 7.50
C ILE A 46 11.78 14.85 6.08
N ASP A 47 12.74 15.46 5.38
CA ASP A 47 13.17 15.02 4.04
C ASP A 47 13.41 13.49 3.92
N CYS A 48 13.87 12.86 5.01
CA CYS A 48 14.10 11.41 5.08
C CYS A 48 12.83 10.55 5.15
N THR A 49 11.67 11.14 5.45
CA THR A 49 10.39 10.47 5.71
C THR A 49 9.23 11.12 4.94
N LEU A 50 9.53 11.99 3.99
CA LEU A 50 8.53 12.68 3.17
C LEU A 50 7.82 11.66 2.24
N VAL A 51 6.49 11.73 2.26
CA VAL A 51 5.59 10.93 1.41
C VAL A 51 4.74 11.89 0.58
N ASP A 52 5.24 12.16 -0.61
CA ASP A 52 4.76 13.19 -1.54
C ASP A 52 4.24 12.58 -2.84
N ASN A 53 4.57 11.30 -3.09
CA ASN A 53 4.13 10.57 -4.27
C ASN A 53 3.25 9.36 -3.91
N ALA A 54 2.28 9.07 -4.78
CA ALA A 54 1.41 7.90 -4.67
C ALA A 54 2.20 6.59 -4.67
N GLN A 55 3.27 6.51 -5.48
CA GLN A 55 4.13 5.33 -5.56
C GLN A 55 4.83 5.06 -4.23
N THR A 56 5.50 6.06 -3.64
CA THR A 56 6.13 5.94 -2.32
C THR A 56 5.12 5.57 -1.24
N CYS A 57 3.92 6.16 -1.25
CA CYS A 57 2.88 5.80 -0.29
C CYS A 57 2.47 4.33 -0.42
N ALA A 58 2.25 3.86 -1.65
CA ALA A 58 1.92 2.48 -1.96
C ALA A 58 3.03 1.49 -1.53
N SER A 59 4.30 1.80 -1.83
CA SER A 59 5.46 1.00 -1.39
C SER A 59 5.56 0.95 0.13
N LEU A 60 5.38 2.08 0.82
CA LEU A 60 5.42 2.13 2.29
C LEU A 60 4.26 1.35 2.93
N LEU A 61 3.06 1.36 2.33
CA LEU A 61 1.94 0.53 2.79
C LEU A 61 2.25 -0.96 2.64
N TYR A 62 2.82 -1.36 1.50
CA TYR A 62 3.27 -2.73 1.27
C TYR A 62 4.31 -3.18 2.30
N LEU A 63 5.35 -2.36 2.51
CA LEU A 63 6.42 -2.66 3.47
C LEU A 63 5.91 -2.66 4.91
N ALA A 64 5.00 -1.74 5.25
CA ALA A 64 4.39 -1.71 6.57
C ALA A 64 3.58 -2.98 6.86
N ASP A 65 2.86 -3.52 5.88
CA ASP A 65 2.14 -4.79 6.04
C ASP A 65 3.12 -5.98 6.06
N LYS A 66 4.05 -6.07 5.11
CA LYS A 66 5.06 -7.15 5.00
C LYS A 66 5.89 -7.32 6.27
N TYR A 67 6.31 -6.20 6.88
CA TYR A 67 7.12 -6.19 8.09
C TYR A 67 6.31 -5.91 9.37
N LEU A 68 4.97 -5.93 9.29
CA LEU A 68 4.06 -5.75 10.41
C LEU A 68 4.29 -4.45 11.22
N CYS A 69 4.69 -3.38 10.54
CA CYS A 69 4.89 -2.06 11.12
C CYS A 69 3.56 -1.31 11.26
N THR A 70 2.77 -1.70 12.27
CA THR A 70 1.43 -1.14 12.54
C THR A 70 1.44 0.37 12.78
N ARG A 71 2.50 0.92 13.37
CA ARG A 71 2.63 2.37 13.58
C ARG A 71 2.65 3.14 12.27
N LEU A 72 3.40 2.66 11.28
CA LEU A 72 3.46 3.29 9.96
C LEU A 72 2.15 3.09 9.21
N LEU A 73 1.58 1.89 9.28
CA LEU A 73 0.30 1.56 8.67
C LEU A 73 -0.81 2.51 9.17
N ASN A 74 -0.97 2.64 10.48
CA ASN A 74 -1.97 3.53 11.08
C ASN A 74 -1.72 4.99 10.69
N PHE A 75 -0.46 5.44 10.65
CA PHE A 75 -0.17 6.80 10.22
C PHE A 75 -0.62 7.08 8.77
N LEU A 76 -0.36 6.16 7.85
CA LEU A 76 -0.72 6.31 6.44
C LEU A 76 -2.24 6.23 6.22
N LEU A 77 -2.93 5.42 7.02
CA LEU A 77 -4.38 5.20 6.94
C LEU A 77 -5.19 6.27 7.71
N GLU A 78 -4.94 6.44 9.02
CA GLU A 78 -5.75 7.28 9.92
C GLU A 78 -5.68 8.78 9.60
N ARG A 79 -4.54 9.24 9.07
CA ARG A 79 -4.39 10.66 8.68
C ARG A 79 -4.89 10.96 7.26
N GLY A 80 -5.43 9.95 6.56
CA GLY A 80 -5.96 10.11 5.21
C GLY A 80 -4.92 10.49 4.16
N LEU A 81 -3.62 10.25 4.40
CA LEU A 81 -2.58 10.52 3.41
C LEU A 81 -2.75 9.61 2.19
N ALA A 82 -2.98 8.31 2.43
CA ALA A 82 -3.28 7.37 1.36
C ALA A 82 -4.60 7.75 0.65
N ALA A 83 -5.64 8.11 1.40
CA ALA A 83 -6.92 8.54 0.84
C ALA A 83 -6.80 9.77 -0.08
N ARG A 84 -5.99 10.76 0.30
CA ARG A 84 -5.76 12.00 -0.48
C ARG A 84 -4.97 11.77 -1.76
N LEU A 85 -4.15 10.72 -1.82
CA LEU A 85 -3.32 10.40 -2.97
C LEU A 85 -4.04 9.49 -3.98
N ILE A 86 -5.21 8.95 -3.63
CA ILE A 86 -6.03 8.14 -4.54
C ILE A 86 -6.83 9.06 -5.46
N THR A 87 -6.54 8.95 -6.76
CA THR A 87 -7.19 9.60 -7.89
C THR A 87 -7.32 8.59 -9.02
N GLY A 88 -8.11 8.87 -10.07
CA GLY A 88 -8.23 7.96 -11.22
C GLY A 88 -6.89 7.55 -11.85
N GLN A 89 -5.92 8.47 -11.85
CA GLN A 89 -4.57 8.25 -12.38
C GLN A 89 -3.66 7.40 -11.48
N THR A 90 -3.85 7.47 -10.16
CA THR A 90 -3.03 6.75 -9.17
C THR A 90 -3.66 5.45 -8.71
N LEU A 91 -4.92 5.21 -9.09
CA LEU A 91 -5.67 3.99 -8.83
C LEU A 91 -4.95 2.69 -9.28
N PRO A 92 -4.24 2.63 -10.43
CA PRO A 92 -3.49 1.44 -10.84
C PRO A 92 -2.41 1.01 -9.85
N VAL A 93 -1.95 1.92 -8.99
CA VAL A 93 -0.91 1.65 -7.99
C VAL A 93 -1.53 1.11 -6.70
N PHE A 94 -2.62 1.74 -6.23
CA PHE A 94 -3.25 1.37 -4.95
C PHE A 94 -4.17 0.16 -5.05
N LEU A 95 -4.88 -0.01 -6.16
CA LEU A 95 -5.90 -1.06 -6.29
C LEU A 95 -5.30 -2.49 -6.24
N PRO A 96 -4.17 -2.80 -6.89
CA PRO A 96 -3.52 -4.10 -6.72
C PRO A 96 -3.08 -4.36 -5.26
N LEU A 97 -2.65 -3.31 -4.54
CA LEU A 97 -2.25 -3.44 -3.13
C LEU A 97 -3.44 -3.76 -2.23
N VAL A 98 -4.57 -3.08 -2.43
CA VAL A 98 -5.81 -3.37 -1.68
C VAL A 98 -6.32 -4.78 -1.98
N LEU A 99 -6.18 -5.24 -3.23
CA LEU A 99 -6.54 -6.61 -3.61
C LEU A 99 -5.62 -7.67 -2.99
N ALA A 100 -4.33 -7.36 -2.86
CA ALA A 100 -3.34 -8.29 -2.33
C ALA A 100 -3.29 -8.33 -0.79
N ILE A 101 -3.61 -7.21 -0.13
CA ILE A 101 -3.42 -7.03 1.31
C ILE A 101 -4.78 -6.84 2.01
N PRO A 102 -5.29 -7.85 2.74
CA PRO A 102 -6.56 -7.77 3.45
C PRO A 102 -6.60 -6.66 4.51
N THR A 103 -5.47 -6.39 5.17
CA THR A 103 -5.36 -5.35 6.21
C THR A 103 -5.72 -3.97 5.67
N LEU A 104 -5.31 -3.67 4.43
CA LEU A 104 -5.63 -2.42 3.74
C LEU A 104 -7.09 -2.37 3.28
N ALA A 105 -7.65 -3.52 2.88
CA ALA A 105 -9.02 -3.62 2.42
C ALA A 105 -10.05 -3.42 3.55
N TYR A 106 -9.85 -4.05 4.71
CA TYR A 106 -10.83 -4.07 5.80
C TYR A 106 -10.51 -3.12 6.96
N GLY A 107 -9.24 -2.73 7.14
CA GLY A 107 -8.79 -1.97 8.31
C GLY A 107 -8.87 -0.45 8.17
N GLY A 108 -8.93 0.11 6.95
CA GLY A 108 -8.72 1.55 6.73
C GLY A 108 -9.64 2.24 5.73
N GLY A 109 -10.68 1.58 5.21
CA GLY A 109 -11.62 2.19 4.24
C GLY A 109 -11.02 2.50 2.87
N LEU A 110 -9.75 2.14 2.62
CA LEU A 110 -9.09 2.32 1.31
C LEU A 110 -9.81 1.56 0.20
N LYS A 111 -10.40 0.40 0.51
CA LYS A 111 -11.27 -0.32 -0.41
C LYS A 111 -12.36 0.59 -0.96
N ASP A 112 -13.12 1.23 -0.08
CA ASP A 112 -14.28 2.02 -0.47
C ASP A 112 -13.86 3.27 -1.25
N ILE A 113 -12.73 3.88 -0.87
CA ILE A 113 -12.13 5.01 -1.59
C ILE A 113 -11.67 4.59 -3.00
N CYS A 114 -11.01 3.43 -3.13
CA CYS A 114 -10.61 2.89 -4.42
C CYS A 114 -11.84 2.56 -5.30
N MET A 115 -12.91 2.02 -4.72
CA MET A 115 -14.15 1.72 -5.45
C MET A 115 -14.88 3.00 -5.88
N LEU A 116 -14.94 4.02 -5.01
CA LEU A 116 -15.44 5.35 -5.37
C LEU A 116 -14.62 5.99 -6.48
N ALA A 117 -13.30 5.94 -6.37
CA ALA A 117 -12.40 6.48 -7.39
C ALA A 117 -12.62 5.78 -8.74
N LEU A 118 -12.81 4.46 -8.73
CA LEU A 118 -13.06 3.65 -9.92
C LEU A 118 -14.42 3.95 -10.57
N LEU A 119 -15.47 4.16 -9.77
CA LEU A 119 -16.85 4.32 -10.26
C LEU A 119 -17.23 5.77 -10.60
N GLN A 120 -16.68 6.75 -9.89
CA GLN A 120 -17.12 8.16 -9.99
C GLN A 120 -16.03 9.12 -10.50
N TYR A 121 -14.74 8.79 -10.32
CA TYR A 121 -13.63 9.72 -10.55
C TYR A 121 -12.62 9.24 -11.59
N SER A 122 -12.92 8.16 -12.32
CA SER A 122 -12.05 7.60 -13.35
C SER A 122 -12.72 7.70 -14.72
N ASP A 123 -11.98 8.17 -15.71
CA ASP A 123 -12.41 8.11 -17.11
C ASP A 123 -12.33 6.67 -17.65
N ASN A 124 -13.12 6.34 -18.67
CA ASN A 124 -13.13 5.00 -19.28
C ASN A 124 -11.73 4.52 -19.72
N SER A 125 -10.84 5.43 -20.11
CA SER A 125 -9.46 5.10 -20.50
C SER A 125 -8.58 4.72 -19.30
N GLU A 126 -8.72 5.42 -18.17
CA GLU A 126 -8.01 5.17 -16.92
C GLU A 126 -8.50 3.88 -16.26
N LEU A 127 -9.81 3.62 -16.33
CA LEU A 127 -10.44 2.40 -15.85
C LEU A 127 -9.92 1.18 -16.61
N LEU A 128 -9.89 1.24 -17.95
CA LEU A 128 -9.34 0.18 -18.79
C LEU A 128 -7.83 -0.03 -18.57
N TYR A 129 -7.09 1.05 -18.34
CA TYR A 129 -5.67 0.97 -17.99
C TYR A 129 -5.46 0.26 -16.65
N THR A 130 -6.23 0.63 -15.63
CA THR A 130 -6.21 0.03 -14.29
C THR A 130 -6.52 -1.47 -14.33
N LEU A 131 -7.58 -1.87 -15.04
CA LEU A 131 -7.95 -3.28 -15.19
C LEU A 131 -6.90 -4.08 -15.99
N ARG A 132 -6.31 -3.48 -17.03
CA ARG A 132 -5.17 -4.08 -17.75
C ARG A 132 -3.94 -4.20 -16.87
N HIS A 133 -3.72 -3.26 -15.94
CA HIS A 133 -2.61 -3.31 -15.01
C HIS A 133 -2.79 -4.45 -13.99
N ILE A 134 -3.97 -4.56 -13.39
CA ILE A 134 -4.32 -5.65 -12.47
C ILE A 134 -4.13 -7.02 -13.14
N SER A 135 -4.67 -7.20 -14.35
CA SER A 135 -4.54 -8.46 -15.08
C SER A 135 -3.09 -8.82 -15.48
N LYS A 136 -2.18 -7.84 -15.53
CA LYS A 136 -0.75 -8.05 -15.80
C LYS A 136 0.06 -8.31 -14.54
N CYS A 137 -0.21 -7.62 -13.44
CA CYS A 137 0.46 -7.83 -12.16
C CYS A 137 0.22 -9.24 -11.58
N ASP A 138 -0.88 -9.89 -11.99
CA ASP A 138 -1.28 -11.22 -11.49
C ASP A 138 -0.61 -12.41 -12.23
N SER A 139 0.48 -12.19 -12.97
CA SER A 139 1.04 -13.18 -13.89
C SER A 139 1.69 -14.42 -13.26
N GLY A 140 1.56 -14.64 -11.95
CA GLY A 140 2.24 -15.74 -11.25
C GLY A 140 1.37 -16.91 -10.82
N LYS A 141 0.17 -16.71 -10.26
CA LYS A 141 -0.51 -17.80 -9.50
C LYS A 141 -2.00 -18.01 -9.68
N SER A 142 -2.77 -17.11 -10.30
CA SER A 142 -4.11 -17.38 -10.85
C SER A 142 -4.73 -16.05 -11.30
N LYS A 143 -4.75 -15.78 -12.61
CA LYS A 143 -5.30 -14.54 -13.21
C LYS A 143 -6.78 -14.28 -12.86
N THR A 144 -7.49 -15.27 -12.32
CA THR A 144 -8.90 -15.15 -11.95
C THR A 144 -9.08 -14.61 -10.53
N LYS A 145 -8.15 -14.86 -9.61
CA LYS A 145 -8.35 -14.52 -8.18
C LYS A 145 -8.42 -13.03 -7.90
N ALA A 146 -7.57 -12.18 -8.48
CA ALA A 146 -7.67 -10.74 -8.22
C ALA A 146 -8.90 -10.12 -8.89
N ILE A 147 -9.30 -10.62 -10.07
CA ILE A 147 -10.51 -10.15 -10.76
C ILE A 147 -11.77 -10.57 -9.99
N ASP A 148 -11.83 -11.82 -9.53
CA ASP A 148 -12.94 -12.33 -8.70
C ASP A 148 -13.03 -11.53 -7.39
N SER A 149 -11.89 -11.27 -6.74
CA SER A 149 -11.84 -10.43 -5.52
C SER A 149 -12.29 -8.99 -5.76
N LEU A 150 -11.96 -8.42 -6.92
CA LEU A 150 -12.41 -7.09 -7.32
C LEU A 150 -13.92 -7.07 -7.57
N LEU A 151 -14.47 -8.08 -8.24
CA LEU A 151 -15.91 -8.21 -8.47
C LEU A 151 -16.67 -8.38 -7.16
N GLU A 152 -16.18 -9.22 -6.24
CA GLU A 152 -16.77 -9.37 -4.91
C GLU A 152 -16.74 -8.05 -4.11
N MET A 153 -15.62 -7.32 -4.17
CA MET A 153 -15.51 -6.03 -3.51
C MET A 153 -16.45 -4.97 -4.11
N LEU A 154 -16.58 -4.92 -5.43
CA LEU A 154 -17.53 -4.04 -6.12
C LEU A 154 -18.97 -4.37 -5.77
N HIS A 155 -19.33 -5.65 -5.80
CA HIS A 155 -20.68 -6.10 -5.46
C HIS A 155 -21.03 -5.76 -4.01
N SER A 156 -20.10 -6.02 -3.08
CA SER A 156 -20.22 -5.62 -1.67
C SER A 156 -20.39 -4.11 -1.51
N PHE A 157 -19.65 -3.31 -2.27
CA PHE A 157 -19.70 -1.85 -2.20
C PHE A 157 -21.02 -1.28 -2.77
N ILE A 158 -21.50 -1.84 -3.89
CA ILE A 158 -22.77 -1.42 -4.48
C ILE A 158 -23.95 -1.75 -3.54
N ILE A 159 -23.95 -2.93 -2.92
CA ILE A 159 -24.98 -3.29 -1.92
C ILE A 159 -24.96 -2.32 -0.73
N SER A 160 -23.78 -1.94 -0.23
CA SER A 160 -23.71 -1.00 0.89
C SER A 160 -24.16 0.41 0.51
N LEU A 161 -23.97 0.82 -0.74
CA LEU A 161 -24.50 2.09 -1.25
C LEU A 161 -26.03 2.07 -1.33
N ASP A 162 -26.61 0.98 -1.83
CA ASP A 162 -28.06 0.82 -2.03
C ASP A 162 -28.81 0.81 -0.68
N GLN A 163 -28.23 0.18 0.34
CA GLN A 163 -28.75 0.19 1.71
C GLN A 163 -28.69 1.58 2.39
N CYS A 164 -27.81 2.46 1.94
CA CYS A 164 -27.72 3.84 2.43
C CYS A 164 -28.73 4.77 1.76
N SER A 165 -29.19 4.46 0.54
CA SER A 165 -30.23 5.24 -0.16
C SER A 165 -31.64 5.05 0.40
N ASP A 166 -31.92 3.94 1.09
CA ASP A 166 -33.23 3.65 1.69
C ASP A 166 -33.49 4.40 3.02
N ILE A 167 -32.55 5.25 3.47
CA ILE A 167 -32.66 6.04 4.72
C ILE A 167 -32.92 7.53 4.44
N ALA A 168 -33.05 7.94 3.17
CA ALA A 168 -33.27 9.34 2.77
C ALA A 168 -34.76 9.70 2.59
#